data_AF-A0A397V5V7-F1
#
_entry.id   AF-A0A397V5V7-F1
#
_cell.length_a   1.000
_cell.length_b   1.000
_cell.length_c   1.000
_cell.angle_alpha   90.00
_cell.angle_beta   90.00
_cell.angle_gamma   90.00
#
_symmetry.space_group_name_H-M   'P 1'
#
loop_
_entity.id
_entity.type
_entity.pdbx_description
1 polymer ?
#
loop_
_entity_poly.entity_id
_entity_poly.type
_entity_poly.pdbx_seq_one_letter_code
_entity_poly.pdbx_strand_id
1 'polypeptide(L)'
;MPQIRDNETPSEWMKRIWERLTYFKENNLLPNKSKKYLEARRLIQLPNSSSYAPKIGIAICFSCDQLVYTGQRKKNIENYNHIGIERHWKFSCTGNKYCGVSYNEYLLKVKKKSISEYDYDNEYALHRYGLWVQNAIKKIERAREIGKKIQAVNVIQQKWLEYFYRPDGLCATELAQHY
;
A
#
# COMPACT_ATOMS: atom_id res chain seq x y z
N MET A 1 -7.13 12.60 -17.21
CA MET A 1 -8.54 12.24 -17.46
C MET A 1 -9.44 13.08 -16.56
N PRO A 2 -10.64 13.46 -17.00
CA PRO A 2 -11.48 14.40 -16.26
C PRO A 2 -11.99 13.80 -14.94
N GLN A 3 -11.85 14.55 -13.85
CA GLN A 3 -12.36 14.18 -12.52
C GLN A 3 -13.88 14.45 -12.40
N ILE A 4 -14.51 13.83 -11.40
CA ILE A 4 -15.86 14.16 -10.95
C ILE A 4 -15.82 15.52 -10.24
N ARG A 5 -16.73 16.43 -10.60
CA ARG A 5 -16.91 17.74 -9.95
C ARG A 5 -17.71 17.60 -8.65
N ASP A 6 -17.62 18.58 -7.75
CA ASP A 6 -18.18 18.44 -6.41
C ASP A 6 -19.69 18.23 -6.34
N ASN A 7 -20.42 18.79 -7.31
CA ASN A 7 -21.88 18.70 -7.43
C ASN A 7 -22.33 17.72 -8.51
N GLU A 8 -21.43 16.86 -8.98
CA GLU A 8 -21.68 15.96 -10.10
C GLU A 8 -21.78 14.51 -9.61
N THR A 9 -22.84 13.83 -9.99
CA THR A 9 -22.98 12.40 -9.77
C THR A 9 -22.09 11.61 -10.75
N PRO A 10 -21.70 10.37 -10.41
CA PRO A 10 -20.98 9.49 -11.32
C PRO A 10 -21.65 9.31 -12.70
N SER A 11 -22.98 9.31 -12.75
CA SER A 11 -23.72 9.22 -14.01
C SER A 11 -23.60 10.48 -14.85
N GLU A 12 -23.70 11.67 -14.23
CA GLU A 12 -23.50 12.95 -14.91
C GLU A 12 -22.05 13.11 -15.39
N TRP A 13 -21.08 12.72 -14.55
CA TRP A 13 -19.67 12.65 -14.92
C TRP A 13 -19.45 11.76 -16.13
N MET A 14 -19.99 10.54 -16.13
CA MET A 14 -19.87 9.61 -17.25
C MET A 14 -20.41 10.22 -18.54
N LYS A 15 -21.61 10.84 -18.50
CA LYS A 15 -22.19 11.54 -19.65
C LYS A 15 -21.29 12.67 -20.16
N ARG A 16 -20.79 13.53 -19.26
CA ARG A 16 -19.93 14.66 -19.61
C ARG A 16 -18.62 14.23 -20.27
N ILE A 17 -18.04 13.12 -19.84
CA ILE A 17 -16.76 12.65 -20.39
C ILE A 17 -16.94 11.69 -21.57
N TRP A 18 -18.18 11.33 -21.91
CA TRP A 18 -18.49 10.21 -22.81
C TRP A 18 -17.88 10.40 -24.20
N GLU A 19 -18.18 11.51 -24.87
CA GLU A 19 -17.68 11.80 -26.22
C GLU A 19 -16.16 11.75 -26.29
N ARG A 20 -15.50 12.35 -25.29
CA ARG A 20 -14.04 12.33 -25.20
C ARG A 20 -13.52 10.92 -24.92
N LEU A 21 -14.19 10.15 -24.07
CA LEU A 21 -13.79 8.77 -23.79
C LEU A 21 -13.89 7.89 -25.04
N THR A 22 -14.98 8.03 -25.80
CA THR A 22 -15.21 7.34 -27.08
C THR A 22 -14.12 7.68 -28.10
N TYR A 23 -13.81 8.97 -28.28
CA TYR A 23 -12.70 9.39 -29.15
C TYR A 23 -11.37 8.72 -28.78
N PHE A 24 -11.04 8.64 -27.48
CA PHE A 24 -9.81 7.98 -27.04
C PHE A 24 -9.84 6.45 -27.25
N LYS A 25 -11.01 5.80 -27.11
CA LYS A 25 -11.19 4.36 -27.38
C LYS A 25 -10.96 4.07 -28.87
N GLU A 26 -11.66 4.80 -29.74
CA GLU A 26 -11.62 4.59 -31.20
C GLU A 26 -10.24 4.84 -31.79
N ASN A 27 -9.49 5.78 -31.22
CA ASN A 27 -8.14 6.12 -31.68
C ASN A 27 -7.02 5.37 -30.92
N ASN A 28 -7.35 4.38 -30.09
CA ASN A 28 -6.37 3.64 -29.27
C ASN A 28 -5.45 4.52 -28.40
N LEU A 29 -5.94 5.69 -27.95
CA LEU A 29 -5.18 6.68 -27.18
C LEU A 29 -5.24 6.44 -25.66
N LEU A 30 -5.86 5.35 -25.23
CA LEU A 30 -5.97 5.02 -23.81
C LEU A 30 -4.61 4.54 -23.25
N PRO A 31 -4.19 5.03 -22.05
CA PRO A 31 -2.98 4.54 -21.41
C PRO A 31 -3.02 3.02 -21.23
N ASN A 32 -1.88 2.33 -21.37
CA ASN A 32 -1.81 0.86 -21.26
C ASN A 32 -2.45 0.31 -19.96
N LYS A 33 -2.35 1.05 -18.85
CA LYS A 33 -2.96 0.68 -17.56
C LYS A 33 -4.48 0.83 -17.51
N SER A 34 -5.07 1.57 -18.45
CA SER A 34 -6.49 1.95 -18.46
C SER A 34 -7.31 1.15 -19.46
N LYS A 35 -6.72 0.21 -20.21
CA LYS A 35 -7.39 -0.43 -21.37
C LYS A 35 -8.67 -1.22 -21.04
N LYS A 36 -8.91 -1.58 -19.77
CA LYS A 36 -10.07 -2.41 -19.38
C LYS A 36 -11.20 -1.63 -18.70
N TYR A 37 -10.88 -0.56 -17.98
CA TYR A 37 -11.84 0.27 -17.27
C TYR A 37 -11.23 1.61 -16.86
N LEU A 38 -12.06 2.62 -16.61
CA LEU A 38 -11.68 3.93 -16.12
C LEU A 38 -12.19 4.17 -14.70
N GLU A 39 -11.30 4.31 -13.73
CA GLU A 39 -11.69 4.65 -12.36
C GLU A 39 -12.09 6.12 -12.23
N ALA A 40 -13.24 6.34 -11.61
CA ALA A 40 -13.67 7.65 -11.19
C ALA A 40 -12.74 8.18 -10.08
N ARG A 41 -12.35 9.45 -10.22
CA ARG A 41 -11.58 10.18 -9.22
C ARG A 41 -12.26 11.50 -8.93
N ARG A 42 -12.24 11.92 -7.67
CA ARG A 42 -12.75 13.22 -7.24
C ARG A 42 -11.57 14.07 -6.80
N LEU A 43 -11.50 15.32 -7.25
CA LEU A 43 -10.46 16.23 -6.81
C LEU A 43 -10.79 16.72 -5.39
N ILE A 44 -9.83 16.62 -4.48
CA ILE A 44 -9.90 17.17 -3.14
C ILE A 44 -8.85 18.26 -3.06
N GLN A 45 -9.27 19.46 -2.66
CA GLN A 45 -8.35 20.55 -2.32
C GLN A 45 -7.96 20.43 -0.85
N LEU A 46 -6.66 20.49 -0.60
CA LEU A 46 -6.08 20.51 0.73
C LEU A 46 -5.85 21.95 1.18
N PRO A 47 -5.81 22.24 2.50
CA PRO A 47 -5.61 23.58 3.03
C PRO A 47 -4.34 24.27 2.50
N ASN A 48 -3.31 23.49 2.17
CA ASN A 48 -2.00 23.98 1.75
C ASN A 48 -1.93 24.26 0.23
N SER A 49 -3.06 24.57 -0.41
CA SER A 49 -3.18 24.77 -1.87
C SER A 49 -2.78 23.57 -2.74
N SER A 50 -2.48 22.42 -2.13
CA SER A 50 -2.23 21.17 -2.83
C SER A 50 -3.57 20.50 -3.16
N SER A 51 -3.60 19.71 -4.22
CA SER A 51 -4.78 18.93 -4.58
C SER A 51 -4.40 17.48 -4.82
N TYR A 52 -5.29 16.58 -4.42
CA TYR A 52 -5.14 15.16 -4.69
C TYR A 52 -6.45 14.61 -5.22
N ALA A 53 -6.37 13.66 -6.15
CA ALA A 53 -7.53 13.06 -6.78
C ALA A 53 -7.60 11.56 -6.45
N PRO A 54 -8.12 11.19 -5.26
CA PRO A 54 -8.31 9.80 -4.90
C PRO A 54 -9.34 9.12 -5.80
N LYS A 55 -9.21 7.80 -5.90
CA LYS A 55 -10.18 6.92 -6.56
C LYS A 55 -11.35 6.72 -5.62
N ILE A 56 -12.57 6.90 -6.12
CA ILE A 56 -13.78 6.92 -5.26
C ILE A 56 -14.55 5.59 -5.26
N GLY A 57 -13.96 4.50 -5.69
CA GLY A 57 -14.62 3.17 -5.63
C GLY A 57 -15.64 2.90 -6.73
N ILE A 58 -15.67 3.72 -7.79
CA ILE A 58 -16.50 3.53 -8.99
C ILE A 58 -15.58 3.55 -10.22
N ALA A 59 -15.93 2.79 -11.26
CA ALA A 59 -15.27 2.83 -12.56
C ALA A 59 -16.26 2.68 -13.71
N ILE A 60 -15.89 3.13 -14.90
CA ILE A 60 -16.56 2.81 -16.17
C ILE A 60 -15.89 1.55 -16.72
N CYS A 61 -16.66 0.47 -16.90
CA CYS A 61 -16.17 -0.71 -17.59
C CYS A 61 -16.24 -0.49 -19.10
N PHE A 62 -15.15 -0.71 -19.83
CA PHE A 62 -15.11 -0.47 -21.27
C PHE A 62 -15.74 -1.60 -22.11
N SER A 63 -15.99 -2.76 -21.49
CA SER A 63 -16.62 -3.90 -22.17
C SER A 63 -18.14 -3.75 -22.26
N CYS A 64 -18.78 -3.11 -21.28
CA CYS A 64 -20.23 -2.91 -21.24
C CYS A 64 -20.65 -1.44 -21.20
N ASP A 65 -19.68 -0.52 -21.11
CA ASP A 65 -19.92 0.91 -21.07
C ASP A 65 -20.85 1.33 -19.92
N GLN A 66 -20.73 0.66 -18.76
CA GLN A 66 -21.52 0.96 -17.56
C GLN A 66 -20.65 1.34 -16.36
N LEU A 67 -21.27 2.04 -15.41
CA LEU A 67 -20.70 2.29 -14.09
C LEU A 67 -20.71 1.01 -13.25
N VAL A 68 -19.54 0.70 -12.69
CA VAL A 68 -19.27 -0.48 -11.88
C VAL A 68 -18.71 -0.08 -10.54
N TYR A 69 -19.25 -0.65 -9.47
CA TYR A 69 -18.66 -0.54 -8.15
C TYR A 69 -17.39 -1.39 -8.06
N THR A 70 -16.26 -0.76 -7.75
CA THR A 70 -14.96 -1.45 -7.77
C THR A 70 -14.71 -2.20 -6.45
N GLY A 71 -15.09 -1.64 -5.30
CA GLY A 71 -14.81 -2.26 -4.01
C GLY A 71 -13.31 -2.33 -3.68
N GLN A 72 -12.92 -3.27 -2.80
CA GLN A 72 -11.53 -3.41 -2.35
C GLN A 72 -10.60 -3.86 -3.47
N ARG A 73 -9.33 -3.44 -3.40
CA ARG A 73 -8.27 -4.02 -4.24
C ARG A 73 -7.81 -5.33 -3.64
N LYS A 74 -7.57 -6.30 -4.51
CA LYS A 74 -6.84 -7.51 -4.15
C LYS A 74 -5.53 -7.55 -4.93
N LYS A 75 -4.44 -7.88 -4.25
CA LYS A 75 -3.14 -8.09 -4.90
C LYS A 75 -3.16 -9.51 -5.44
N ASN A 76 -3.38 -9.66 -6.74
CA ASN A 76 -3.29 -10.96 -7.42
C ASN A 76 -1.91 -11.04 -8.10
N ILE A 77 -1.38 -12.27 -8.26
CA ILE A 77 -0.01 -12.56 -8.71
C ILE A 77 0.33 -11.90 -10.07
N GLU A 78 -0.69 -11.59 -10.89
CA GLU A 78 -0.52 -11.00 -12.23
C GLU A 78 -1.20 -9.62 -12.43
N ASN A 79 -1.98 -9.09 -11.47
CA ASN A 79 -2.63 -7.77 -11.63
C ASN A 79 -3.18 -7.13 -10.34
N TYR A 80 -3.26 -5.80 -10.32
CA TYR A 80 -3.89 -5.00 -9.26
C TYR A 80 -5.31 -4.56 -9.64
N ASN A 81 -6.22 -5.53 -9.77
CA ASN A 81 -7.62 -5.22 -10.05
C ASN A 81 -8.42 -5.09 -8.75
N HIS A 82 -9.56 -4.41 -8.88
CA HIS A 82 -10.55 -4.33 -7.81
C HIS A 82 -11.47 -5.56 -7.84
N ILE A 83 -11.82 -6.12 -6.67
CA ILE A 83 -12.65 -7.34 -6.54
C ILE A 83 -14.00 -7.17 -7.24
N GLY A 84 -14.61 -5.98 -7.15
CA GLY A 84 -15.88 -5.67 -7.80
C GLY A 84 -15.77 -5.70 -9.33
N ILE A 85 -14.63 -5.28 -9.89
CA ILE A 85 -14.38 -5.35 -11.34
C ILE A 85 -14.17 -6.79 -11.79
N GLU A 86 -13.39 -7.57 -11.05
CA GLU A 86 -13.18 -9.00 -11.36
C GLU A 86 -14.50 -9.78 -11.30
N ARG A 87 -15.32 -9.52 -10.27
CA ARG A 87 -16.65 -10.13 -10.16
C ARG A 87 -17.57 -9.68 -11.29
N HIS A 88 -17.54 -8.40 -11.66
CA HIS A 88 -18.32 -7.88 -12.78
C HIS A 88 -17.96 -8.59 -14.10
N TRP A 89 -16.67 -8.78 -14.39
CA TRP A 89 -16.21 -9.52 -15.57
C TRP A 89 -16.53 -11.02 -15.50
N LYS A 90 -16.47 -11.64 -14.32
CA LYS A 90 -16.84 -13.06 -14.14
C LYS A 90 -18.28 -13.35 -14.59
N PHE A 91 -19.16 -12.36 -14.52
CA PHE A 91 -20.56 -12.46 -14.99
C PHE A 91 -20.76 -11.85 -16.39
N SER A 92 -19.71 -11.78 -17.21
CA SER A 92 -19.76 -11.25 -18.58
C SER A 92 -20.33 -9.84 -18.68
N CYS A 93 -20.16 -9.03 -17.64
CA CYS A 93 -20.72 -7.68 -17.54
C CYS A 93 -22.25 -7.58 -17.57
N THR A 94 -22.98 -8.69 -17.41
CA THR A 94 -24.46 -8.75 -17.50
C THR A 94 -25.08 -9.27 -16.20
N GLY A 95 -26.27 -8.77 -15.84
CA GLY A 95 -27.13 -9.35 -14.78
C GLY A 95 -26.53 -9.40 -13.37
N ASN A 96 -25.47 -8.63 -13.07
CA ASN A 96 -24.79 -8.68 -11.78
C ASN A 96 -25.03 -7.43 -10.93
N LYS A 97 -25.03 -7.58 -9.60
CA LYS A 97 -25.23 -6.50 -8.61
C LYS A 97 -24.15 -5.39 -8.60
N TYR A 98 -23.16 -5.50 -9.48
CA TYR A 98 -22.09 -4.52 -9.64
C TYR A 98 -22.31 -3.65 -10.88
N CYS A 99 -23.32 -3.95 -11.70
CA CYS A 99 -23.70 -3.27 -12.93
C CYS A 99 -24.73 -2.17 -12.62
N GLY A 100 -24.69 -1.04 -13.32
CA GLY A 100 -25.72 0.01 -13.21
C GLY A 100 -25.83 0.66 -11.82
N VAL A 101 -24.72 0.70 -11.07
CA VAL A 101 -24.74 1.18 -9.67
C VAL A 101 -25.15 2.65 -9.65
N SER A 102 -26.30 2.94 -9.04
CA SER A 102 -26.77 4.32 -8.87
C SER A 102 -25.91 5.06 -7.84
N TYR A 103 -25.84 6.40 -7.94
CA TYR A 103 -25.12 7.23 -6.96
C TYR A 103 -25.61 7.01 -5.53
N ASN A 104 -26.93 6.80 -5.36
CA ASN A 104 -27.52 6.51 -4.05
C ASN A 104 -27.10 5.13 -3.52
N GLU A 105 -27.03 4.12 -4.40
CA GLU A 105 -26.54 2.79 -4.03
C GLU A 105 -25.04 2.81 -3.69
N TYR A 106 -24.26 3.65 -4.38
CA TYR A 106 -22.88 3.97 -4.01
C TYR A 106 -22.80 4.63 -2.62
N LEU A 107 -23.58 5.69 -2.36
CA LEU A 107 -23.59 6.35 -1.05
C LEU A 107 -24.01 5.39 0.07
N LEU A 108 -24.96 4.49 -0.17
CA LEU A 108 -25.35 3.46 0.79
C LEU A 108 -24.23 2.45 1.04
N LYS A 109 -23.54 2.00 -0.03
CA LYS A 109 -22.39 1.09 0.07
C LYS A 109 -21.19 1.76 0.76
N VAL A 110 -20.99 3.07 0.59
CA VAL A 110 -19.94 3.85 1.26
C VAL A 110 -20.30 4.19 2.70
N LYS A 111 -21.55 4.60 3.00
CA LYS A 111 -22.05 4.87 4.35
C LYS A 111 -22.11 3.62 5.23
N LYS A 112 -22.43 2.44 4.67
CA LYS A 112 -22.26 1.16 5.39
C LYS A 112 -20.79 0.86 5.70
N LYS A 113 -19.89 1.26 4.80
CA LYS A 113 -18.44 1.06 4.96
C LYS A 113 -17.83 2.00 5.99
N SER A 114 -18.34 3.23 6.15
CA SER A 114 -17.86 4.14 7.20
C SER A 114 -18.18 3.66 8.62
N ILE A 115 -19.12 2.72 8.79
CA ILE A 115 -19.44 2.09 10.07
C ILE A 115 -18.63 0.78 10.27
N SER A 116 -18.07 0.20 9.19
CA SER A 116 -17.42 -1.12 9.24
C SER A 116 -16.19 -1.21 8.32
N GLU A 117 -15.08 -0.53 8.67
CA GLU A 117 -13.73 -0.83 8.14
C GLU A 117 -13.45 -0.27 6.70
N TYR A 118 -12.44 0.57 6.41
CA TYR A 118 -11.03 0.48 6.78
C TYR A 118 -10.33 1.82 6.62
N ASP A 119 -9.51 2.07 7.63
CA ASP A 119 -8.55 3.14 7.79
C ASP A 119 -7.22 2.76 7.11
N TYR A 120 -7.20 2.87 5.78
CA TYR A 120 -6.02 2.49 4.99
C TYR A 120 -4.77 3.28 5.40
N ASP A 121 -4.98 4.49 5.93
CA ASP A 121 -3.92 5.34 6.48
C ASP A 121 -3.40 4.79 7.81
N ASN A 122 -4.25 4.31 8.71
CA ASN A 122 -3.80 3.67 9.95
C ASN A 122 -3.16 2.30 9.72
N GLU A 123 -3.64 1.46 8.80
CA GLU A 123 -3.01 0.16 8.54
C GLU A 123 -1.62 0.34 7.89
N TYR A 124 -1.48 1.31 6.98
CA TYR A 124 -0.19 1.68 6.40
C TYR A 124 0.74 2.36 7.41
N ALA A 125 0.21 3.19 8.32
CA ALA A 125 0.96 3.80 9.41
C ALA A 125 1.47 2.76 10.42
N LEU A 126 0.62 1.80 10.82
CA LEU A 126 0.98 0.68 11.69
C LEU A 126 2.03 -0.22 11.03
N HIS A 127 1.90 -0.49 9.73
CA HIS A 127 2.90 -1.25 8.99
C HIS A 127 4.27 -0.54 8.93
N ARG A 128 4.28 0.78 8.65
CA ARG A 128 5.50 1.60 8.68
C ARG A 128 6.12 1.66 10.06
N TYR A 129 5.29 1.80 11.10
CA TYR A 129 5.72 1.77 12.49
C TYR A 129 6.37 0.42 12.84
N GLY A 130 5.75 -0.70 12.43
CA GLY A 130 6.30 -2.04 12.61
C GLY A 130 7.67 -2.23 11.94
N LEU A 131 7.83 -1.75 10.69
CA LEU A 131 9.12 -1.79 9.99
C LEU A 131 10.18 -0.92 10.68
N TRP A 132 9.79 0.25 11.20
CA TRP A 132 10.69 1.13 11.94
C TRP A 132 11.18 0.46 13.24
N VAL A 133 10.28 -0.17 14.00
CA VAL A 133 10.61 -0.91 15.22
C VAL A 133 11.57 -2.06 14.91
N GLN A 134 11.33 -2.85 13.87
CA GLN A 134 12.23 -3.93 13.46
C GLN A 134 13.63 -3.43 13.09
N ASN A 135 13.71 -2.28 12.40
CA ASN A 135 15.00 -1.68 12.08
C ASN A 135 15.72 -1.13 13.32
N ALA A 136 14.98 -0.58 14.29
CA ALA A 136 15.54 -0.14 15.56
C ALA A 136 16.10 -1.32 16.38
N ILE A 137 15.35 -2.42 16.47
CA ILE A 137 15.80 -3.66 17.13
C ILE A 137 17.10 -4.17 16.50
N LYS A 138 17.16 -4.28 15.15
CA LYS A 138 18.37 -4.71 14.45
C LYS A 138 19.58 -3.81 14.71
N LYS A 139 19.38 -2.49 14.85
CA LYS A 139 20.47 -1.56 15.21
C LYS A 139 20.97 -1.81 16.63
N ILE A 140 20.06 -2.01 17.58
CA ILE A 140 20.40 -2.31 18.98
C ILE A 140 21.15 -3.63 19.08
N GLU A 141 20.69 -4.68 18.41
CA GLU A 141 21.37 -5.98 18.37
C GLU A 141 22.80 -5.86 17.82
N ARG A 142 22.99 -5.14 16.70
CA ARG A 142 24.32 -4.88 16.14
C ARG A 142 25.21 -4.11 17.11
N ALA A 143 24.68 -3.07 17.77
CA ALA A 143 25.43 -2.31 18.76
C ALA A 143 25.84 -3.18 19.96
N ARG A 144 24.96 -4.09 20.41
CA ARG A 144 25.25 -5.03 21.49
C ARG A 144 26.33 -6.03 21.11
N GLU A 145 26.29 -6.56 19.90
CA GLU A 145 27.33 -7.46 19.39
C GLU A 145 28.69 -6.76 19.26
N ILE A 146 28.71 -5.51 18.79
CA ILE A 146 29.94 -4.69 18.77
C ILE A 146 30.44 -4.45 20.19
N GLY A 147 29.55 -4.15 21.14
CA GLY A 147 29.88 -3.97 22.56
C GLY A 147 30.54 -5.20 23.17
N LYS A 148 30.01 -6.40 22.91
CA LYS A 148 30.62 -7.67 23.34
C LYS A 148 32.03 -7.86 22.77
N LYS A 149 32.24 -7.54 21.49
CA LYS A 149 33.56 -7.64 20.84
C LYS A 149 34.57 -6.68 21.47
N ILE A 150 34.17 -5.42 21.72
CA ILE A 150 35.02 -4.44 22.41
C ILE A 150 35.37 -4.93 23.82
N GLN A 151 34.40 -5.46 24.56
CA GLN A 151 34.63 -6.01 25.89
C GLN A 151 35.62 -7.17 25.86
N ALA A 152 35.47 -8.10 24.91
CA ALA A 152 36.40 -9.21 24.74
C ALA A 152 37.84 -8.74 24.43
N VAL A 153 37.99 -7.75 23.54
CA VAL A 153 39.30 -7.14 23.25
C VAL A 153 39.92 -6.51 24.50
N ASN A 154 39.14 -5.76 25.28
CA ASN A 154 39.64 -5.14 26.51
C ASN A 154 40.09 -6.18 27.55
N VAL A 155 39.34 -7.28 27.71
CA VAL A 155 39.71 -8.38 28.62
C VAL A 155 41.00 -9.06 28.16
N ILE A 156 41.15 -9.34 26.86
CA ILE A 156 42.37 -9.93 26.30
C ILE A 156 43.56 -8.99 26.52
N GLN A 157 43.42 -7.70 26.26
CA GLN A 157 44.47 -6.71 26.49
C GLN A 157 44.89 -6.65 27.97
N GLN A 158 43.93 -6.66 28.90
CA GLN A 158 44.22 -6.70 30.34
C GLN A 158 44.97 -7.97 30.73
N LYS A 159 44.51 -9.15 30.27
CA LYS A 159 45.17 -10.43 30.55
C LYS A 159 46.57 -10.51 29.96
N TRP A 160 46.79 -9.95 28.77
CA TRP A 160 48.11 -9.91 28.14
C TRP A 160 49.08 -9.02 28.93
N LEU A 161 48.62 -7.86 29.42
CA LEU A 161 49.40 -7.02 30.32
C LEU A 161 49.71 -7.71 31.65
N GLU A 162 48.74 -8.41 32.26
CA GLU A 162 48.96 -9.22 33.46
C GLU A 162 50.07 -10.27 33.23
N TYR A 163 50.02 -11.00 32.12
CA TYR A 163 51.02 -12.01 31.74
C TYR A 163 52.41 -11.39 31.52
N PHE A 164 52.51 -10.27 30.78
CA PHE A 164 53.78 -9.62 30.47
C PHE A 164 54.51 -9.12 31.73
N TYR A 165 53.78 -8.60 32.71
CA TYR A 165 54.36 -8.02 33.93
C TYR A 165 54.40 -8.99 35.13
N ARG A 166 53.70 -10.14 35.09
CA ARG A 166 53.73 -11.22 36.10
C ARG A 166 53.60 -12.60 35.44
N PRO A 167 54.71 -13.22 34.98
CA PRO A 167 54.68 -14.46 34.19
C PRO A 167 54.26 -15.73 34.96
N ASP A 168 54.16 -15.67 36.29
CA ASP A 168 53.87 -16.84 37.15
C ASP A 168 52.36 -17.11 37.38
N GLY A 169 51.45 -16.41 36.66
CA GLY A 169 50.01 -16.47 36.91
C GLY A 169 49.16 -17.03 35.76
N LEU A 170 48.79 -18.31 35.88
CA LEU A 170 47.82 -19.12 35.10
C LEU A 170 48.30 -19.69 33.76
N CYS A 171 48.09 -20.99 33.60
CA CYS A 171 48.58 -21.80 32.49
C CYS A 171 47.62 -21.68 31.29
N ALA A 172 48.15 -21.55 30.07
CA ALA A 172 47.41 -21.27 28.83
C ALA A 172 46.21 -22.21 28.56
N THR A 173 46.15 -23.39 29.19
CA THR A 173 45.02 -24.33 29.17
C THR A 173 43.71 -23.80 29.78
N GLU A 174 43.75 -22.84 30.71
CA GLU A 174 42.55 -22.31 31.38
C GLU A 174 41.81 -21.27 30.53
N LEU A 175 42.49 -20.66 29.55
CA LEU A 175 41.91 -19.66 28.64
C LEU A 175 40.93 -20.28 27.62
N ALA A 176 41.05 -21.57 27.32
CA ALA A 176 40.17 -22.27 26.38
C ALA A 176 38.81 -22.68 26.97
N GLN A 177 38.64 -22.63 28.30
CA GLN A 177 37.41 -23.05 28.97
C GLN A 177 36.35 -21.95 29.07
N HIS A 178 36.70 -20.70 28.75
CA HIS A 178 35.84 -19.52 28.96
C HIS A 178 35.37 -18.80 27.68
N TYR A 179 35.72 -19.32 26.51
CA TYR A 179 35.25 -18.86 25.19
C TYR A 179 34.45 -19.94 24.47
#